data_AF-A0A4V0Z767-F1
#
_entry.id   AF-A0A4V0Z767-F1
#
_cell.length_a   1.000
_cell.length_b   1.000
_cell.length_c   1.000
_cell.angle_alpha   90.00
_cell.angle_beta   90.00
_cell.angle_gamma   90.00
#
_symmetry.space_group_name_H-M   'P 1'
#
loop_
_entity.id
_entity.type
_entity.pdbx_description
1 polymer ?
#
loop_
_entity_poly.entity_id
_entity_poly.type
_entity_poly.pdbx_seq_one_letter_code
_entity_poly.pdbx_strand_id
1 'polypeptide(L)'
;MRCPNCHSIVGDSWGVCRYCGFDVGRYMEEMGADSMRTEFSGIKGRDDTDTVFTHEDFRYYKAAYNRERRRNDRYRRNIYIGLLCAALCLNLIQLVIIIVTNL
;
A
#
# COMPACT_ATOMS: atom_id res chain seq x y z
N MET A 1 -1.99 14.49 -1.41
CA MET A 1 -0.67 14.31 -2.08
C MET A 1 -0.68 15.03 -3.43
N ARG A 2 0.45 15.44 -4.00
CA ARG A 2 0.49 16.00 -5.38
C ARG A 2 0.89 14.91 -6.37
N CYS A 3 0.24 14.87 -7.53
CA CYS A 3 0.61 13.93 -8.60
C CYS A 3 1.99 14.33 -9.17
N PRO A 4 2.94 13.40 -9.36
CA PRO A 4 4.24 13.72 -9.96
C PRO A 4 4.13 14.13 -11.43
N ASN A 5 3.09 13.65 -12.14
CA ASN A 5 2.89 13.94 -13.56
C ASN A 5 2.17 15.29 -13.82
N CYS A 6 1.10 15.58 -13.09
CA CYS A 6 0.28 16.77 -13.33
C CYS A 6 0.22 17.76 -12.16
N HIS A 7 0.95 17.49 -11.07
CA HIS A 7 1.05 18.31 -9.85
C HIS A 7 -0.27 18.68 -9.15
N SER A 8 -1.39 18.13 -9.61
CA SER A 8 -2.71 18.29 -9.01
C SER A 8 -2.74 17.67 -7.61
N ILE A 9 -3.57 18.24 -6.73
CA ILE A 9 -3.80 17.70 -5.39
C ILE A 9 -4.68 16.47 -5.52
N VAL A 10 -4.04 15.31 -5.51
CA VAL A 10 -4.72 14.02 -5.40
C VAL A 10 -5.04 13.85 -3.91
N GLY A 11 -6.34 13.85 -3.57
CA GLY A 11 -6.79 13.43 -2.23
C GLY A 11 -6.40 11.98 -1.96
N ASP A 12 -6.88 11.42 -0.85
CA ASP A 12 -6.56 10.06 -0.35
C ASP A 12 -6.92 8.90 -1.31
N SER A 13 -7.19 9.14 -2.59
CA SER A 13 -7.30 8.10 -3.62
C SER A 13 -5.94 7.55 -3.99
N TRP A 14 -5.72 6.30 -3.56
CA TRP A 14 -4.60 5.43 -3.85
C TRP A 14 -4.62 4.96 -5.31
N GLY A 15 -3.44 4.74 -5.88
CA GLY A 15 -3.29 4.11 -7.20
C GLY A 15 -3.24 5.13 -8.33
N VAL A 16 -4.35 5.78 -8.68
CA VAL A 16 -4.44 6.56 -9.93
C VAL A 16 -4.85 8.01 -9.68
N CYS A 17 -4.09 8.95 -10.24
CA CYS A 17 -4.45 10.36 -10.22
C CYS A 17 -5.74 10.59 -11.01
N ARG A 18 -6.78 11.13 -10.35
CA ARG A 18 -8.08 11.39 -10.98
C ARG A 18 -8.04 12.44 -12.09
N TYR A 19 -7.00 13.27 -12.12
CA TYR A 19 -6.89 14.38 -13.07
C TYR A 19 -6.14 14.00 -14.35
N CYS A 20 -5.15 13.11 -14.27
CA CYS A 20 -4.32 12.76 -15.42
C CYS A 20 -4.22 11.25 -15.69
N GLY A 21 -4.86 10.41 -14.87
CA GLY A 21 -4.80 8.95 -15.02
C GLY A 21 -3.44 8.34 -14.66
N PHE A 22 -2.49 9.13 -14.15
CA PHE A 22 -1.16 8.64 -13.79
C PHE A 22 -1.21 7.69 -12.59
N ASP A 23 -0.59 6.52 -12.72
CA ASP A 23 -0.49 5.52 -11.65
C ASP A 23 0.58 5.92 -10.64
N VAL A 24 0.15 6.67 -9.62
CA VAL A 24 0.99 7.10 -8.49
C VAL A 24 1.40 5.90 -7.63
N GLY A 25 0.58 4.86 -7.55
CA GLY A 25 0.89 3.65 -6.79
C GLY A 25 2.10 2.92 -7.38
N ARG A 26 2.05 2.65 -8.68
CA ARG A 26 3.13 2.00 -9.43
C ARG A 26 4.43 2.81 -9.42
N TYR A 27 4.34 4.13 -9.59
CA TYR A 27 5.52 5.02 -9.51
C TYR A 27 6.21 4.93 -8.13
N MET A 28 5.44 4.89 -7.05
CA MET A 28 5.99 4.77 -5.69
C MET A 28 6.60 3.38 -5.42
N GLU A 29 6.05 2.32 -6.01
CA GLU A 29 6.60 0.97 -5.94
C GLU A 29 7.91 0.85 -6.71
N GLU A 30 7.96 1.37 -7.94
CA GLU A 30 9.15 1.33 -8.80
C GLU A 30 10.28 2.19 -8.22
N MET A 31 10.01 3.42 -7.79
CA MET A 31 11.03 4.25 -7.11
C MET A 31 11.42 3.70 -5.72
N GLY A 32 10.50 3.03 -5.04
CA GLY A 32 10.79 2.31 -3.80
C GLY A 32 11.77 1.17 -4.00
N ALA A 33 11.67 0.46 -5.13
CA ALA A 33 12.57 -0.62 -5.53
C ALA A 33 13.92 -0.10 -6.03
N ASP A 34 13.94 0.99 -6.79
CA ASP A 34 15.17 1.55 -7.35
C ASP A 34 16.02 2.29 -6.31
N SER A 35 15.38 2.89 -5.29
CA SER A 35 16.03 3.46 -4.10
C SER A 35 16.83 2.41 -3.30
N MET A 36 16.50 1.12 -3.40
CA MET A 36 17.23 0.03 -2.74
C MET A 36 18.40 -0.47 -3.61
N ARG A 37 18.35 -0.24 -4.93
CA ARG A 37 19.44 -0.54 -5.87
C ARG A 37 20.48 0.56 -5.95
N THR A 38 20.07 1.83 -5.86
CA THR A 38 20.97 2.99 -6.00
C THR A 38 21.84 3.25 -4.77
N GLU A 39 21.49 2.72 -3.58
CA GLU A 39 22.42 2.72 -2.44
C GLU A 39 23.63 1.77 -2.65
N PHE A 40 23.59 0.88 -3.65
CA PHE A 40 24.71 -0.03 -3.97
C PHE A 40 25.51 0.36 -5.23
N SER A 41 25.05 1.33 -6.03
CA SER A 41 25.78 1.71 -7.24
C SER A 41 25.67 3.21 -7.48
N GLY A 42 26.69 3.92 -7.02
CA GLY A 42 26.99 5.23 -7.57
C GLY A 42 27.20 5.13 -9.09
N ILE A 43 26.88 6.23 -9.78
CA ILE A 43 27.13 6.58 -11.20
C ILE A 43 25.86 6.71 -12.07
N LYS A 44 25.36 7.96 -12.12
CA LYS A 44 25.17 8.86 -13.28
C LYS A 44 24.45 8.38 -14.57
N GLY A 45 23.41 9.13 -14.94
CA GLY A 45 22.92 9.41 -16.30
C GLY A 45 21.38 9.36 -16.39
N ARG A 46 20.62 10.14 -17.16
CA ARG A 46 20.79 11.32 -18.03
C ARG A 46 19.35 11.70 -18.51
N ASP A 47 19.13 12.99 -18.72
CA ASP A 47 18.07 13.68 -19.51
C ASP A 47 16.62 13.84 -19.01
N ASP A 48 16.23 15.12 -19.01
CA ASP A 48 14.91 15.72 -19.27
C ASP A 48 13.68 15.22 -18.50
N THR A 49 13.42 15.87 -17.38
CA THR A 49 12.29 16.82 -17.27
C THR A 49 12.49 17.67 -16.02
N ASP A 50 12.21 18.96 -16.18
CA ASP A 50 12.40 20.02 -15.20
C ASP A 50 11.36 19.93 -14.07
N THR A 51 11.47 18.88 -13.25
CA THR A 51 10.88 18.85 -11.92
C THR A 51 12.01 18.53 -10.97
N VAL A 52 12.58 19.55 -10.35
CA VAL A 52 13.50 19.39 -9.21
C VAL A 52 12.66 18.84 -8.05
N PHE A 53 12.36 17.54 -8.12
CA PHE A 53 11.77 16.78 -7.04
C PHE A 53 12.89 16.59 -6.03
N THR A 54 12.91 17.46 -5.02
CA THR A 54 14.00 17.46 -4.06
C THR A 54 14.03 16.13 -3.33
N HIS A 55 15.22 15.66 -2.97
CA HIS A 55 15.37 14.42 -2.21
C HIS A 55 14.58 14.43 -0.89
N GLU A 56 14.31 15.61 -0.33
CA GLU A 56 13.46 15.81 0.84
C GLU A 56 11.98 15.53 0.54
N ASP A 57 11.47 15.97 -0.61
CA ASP A 57 10.10 15.68 -1.05
C ASP A 57 9.88 14.17 -1.16
N PHE A 58 10.82 13.44 -1.79
CA PHE A 58 10.73 11.98 -1.91
C PHE A 58 10.65 11.29 -0.55
N ARG A 59 11.48 11.70 0.42
CA ARG A 59 11.45 11.15 1.78
C ARG A 59 10.12 11.43 2.46
N TYR A 60 9.58 12.64 2.31
CA TYR A 60 8.28 13.01 2.87
C TYR A 60 7.14 12.16 2.30
N TYR A 61 7.07 12.03 0.97
CA TYR A 61 6.02 11.24 0.31
C TYR A 61 6.13 9.74 0.63
N LYS A 62 7.34 9.18 0.64
CA LYS A 62 7.58 7.77 1.02
C LYS A 62 7.15 7.52 2.47
N ALA A 63 7.43 8.46 3.39
CA ALA A 63 7.00 8.35 4.78
C ALA A 63 5.47 8.41 4.94
N ALA A 64 4.79 9.31 4.21
CA ALA A 64 3.33 9.42 4.22
C ALA A 64 2.66 8.15 3.66
N TYR A 65 3.15 7.65 2.52
CA TYR A 65 2.68 6.40 1.90
C TYR A 65 2.85 5.21 2.86
N ASN A 66 4.03 5.09 3.49
CA ASN A 66 4.32 4.01 4.42
C ASN A 66 3.49 4.07 5.71
N ARG A 67 3.17 5.27 6.20
CA ARG A 67 2.29 5.43 7.39
C ARG A 67 0.89 4.90 7.11
N GLU A 68 0.32 5.25 5.96
CA GLU A 68 -1.05 4.86 5.65
C GLU A 68 -1.14 3.39 5.20
N ARG A 69 -0.12 2.87 4.49
CA ARG A 69 0.00 1.43 4.17
C ARG A 69 -0.02 0.56 5.44
N ARG A 70 0.73 0.94 6.48
CA ARG A 70 0.72 0.22 7.77
C ARG A 70 -0.65 0.23 8.45
N ARG A 71 -1.46 1.27 8.24
CA ARG A 71 -2.83 1.34 8.76
C ARG A 71 -3.71 0.32 8.05
N ASN A 72 -3.65 0.28 6.72
CA ASN A 72 -4.43 -0.65 5.91
C ASN A 72 -4.03 -2.13 6.17
N ASP A 73 -2.73 -2.41 6.34
CA ASP A 73 -2.25 -3.76 6.63
C ASP A 73 -2.73 -4.31 7.98
N ARG A 74 -2.94 -3.43 8.98
CA ARG A 74 -3.53 -3.83 10.27
C ARG A 74 -5.02 -4.13 10.12
N TYR A 75 -5.75 -3.32 9.36
CA TYR A 75 -7.17 -3.58 9.06
C TYR A 75 -7.36 -4.92 8.34
N ARG A 76 -6.58 -5.17 7.28
CA ARG A 76 -6.66 -6.45 6.53
C ARG A 76 -6.36 -7.65 7.44
N ARG A 77 -5.29 -7.59 8.24
CA ARG A 77 -4.95 -8.67 9.19
C ARG A 77 -6.05 -8.91 10.21
N ASN A 78 -6.60 -7.86 10.81
CA ASN A 78 -7.67 -8.00 11.80
C ASN A 78 -8.93 -8.61 11.18
N ILE A 79 -9.27 -8.24 9.94
CA ILE A 79 -10.40 -8.84 9.21
C ILE A 79 -10.17 -10.34 8.98
N TYR A 80 -8.98 -10.73 8.48
CA TYR A 80 -8.68 -12.15 8.25
C TYR A 80 -8.70 -12.98 9.54
N ILE A 81 -8.15 -12.45 10.64
CA ILE A 81 -8.19 -13.11 11.95
C ILE A 81 -9.64 -13.25 12.43
N GLY A 82 -10.46 -12.20 12.29
CA GLY A 82 -11.88 -12.24 12.65
C GLY A 82 -12.67 -13.29 11.87
N LEU A 83 -12.44 -13.38 10.55
CA LEU A 83 -13.06 -14.39 9.70
C LEU A 83 -12.66 -15.81 10.10
N LEU A 84 -11.39 -16.03 10.42
CA LEU A 84 -10.89 -17.34 10.84
C LEU A 84 -11.48 -17.76 12.19
N CYS A 85 -11.57 -16.85 13.15
CA CYS A 85 -12.24 -17.09 14.42
C CYS A 85 -13.73 -17.41 14.23
N ALA A 86 -14.44 -16.67 13.38
CA ALA A 86 -15.86 -16.92 13.09
C ALA A 86 -16.07 -18.32 12.47
N ALA A 87 -15.22 -18.72 11.52
CA ALA A 87 -15.27 -20.04 10.92
C ALA A 87 -15.02 -21.15 11.96
N LEU A 88 -14.06 -20.98 12.87
CA LEU A 88 -13.82 -21.94 13.95
C LEU A 88 -15.04 -22.06 14.87
N CYS A 89 -15.65 -20.94 15.27
CA CYS A 89 -16.85 -20.95 16.09
C CYS A 89 -18.01 -21.70 15.42
N LEU A 90 -18.23 -21.47 14.11
CA LEU A 90 -19.27 -22.17 13.35
C LEU A 90 -19.01 -23.68 13.30
N ASN A 91 -17.75 -24.10 13.11
CA ASN A 91 -17.39 -25.52 13.12
C ASN A 91 -17.59 -26.16 14.50
N LEU A 92 -17.28 -25.45 15.59
CA LEU A 92 -17.53 -25.94 16.94
C LEU A 92 -19.03 -26.11 17.21
N ILE A 93 -19.86 -25.15 16.79
CA ILE A 93 -21.32 -25.24 16.89
C ILE A 93 -21.83 -26.45 16.10
N GLN A 94 -21.34 -26.65 14.87
CA GLN A 94 -21.70 -27.80 14.05
C GLN A 94 -21.39 -29.14 14.75
N LEU A 95 -20.22 -29.25 15.38
CA LEU A 95 -19.83 -30.45 16.14
C LEU A 95 -20.74 -30.69 17.33
N VAL A 96 -21.08 -29.65 18.09
CA VAL A 96 -22.01 -29.77 19.24
C VAL A 96 -23.38 -30.27 18.78
N ILE A 97 -23.89 -29.73 17.66
CA ILE A 97 -25.18 -30.17 17.10
C ILE A 97 -25.13 -31.66 16.72
N ILE A 98 -24.05 -32.10 16.05
CA ILE A 98 -23.88 -33.51 15.67
C ILE A 98 -23.85 -34.41 16.90
N ILE A 99 -23.13 -34.02 17.96
CA ILE A 99 -23.05 -34.80 19.20
C ILE A 99 -24.42 -34.91 19.85
N VAL A 100 -25.15 -33.79 20.01
CA VAL A 100 -26.48 -33.78 20.66
C VAL A 100 -27.53 -34.56 19.86
N THR A 101 -27.44 -34.55 18.53
CA THR A 101 -28.39 -35.27 17.67
C THR A 101 -28.11 -36.77 17.53
N ASN A 102 -26.87 -37.20 17.80
CA ASN A 102 -26.47 -38.62 17.78
C ASN A 102 -26.41 -39.26 19.18
N LEU A 103 -26.75 -38.52 20.24
CA LEU A 103 -26.87 -39.01 21.62
C LEU A 103 -28.32 -39.35 21.94
#